data_AF-A0A535MFX3-F1
#
_entry.id   AF-A0A535MFX3-F1
#
_cell.length_a   1.000
_cell.length_b   1.000
_cell.length_c   1.000
_cell.angle_alpha   90.00
_cell.angle_beta   90.00
_cell.angle_gamma   90.00
#
_symmetry.space_group_name_H-M   'P 1'
#
loop_
_entity.id
_entity.type
_entity.pdbx_description
1 polymer ?
#
loop_
_entity_poly.entity_id
_entity_poly.type
_entity_poly.pdbx_seq_one_letter_code
_entity_poly.pdbx_strand_id
1 'polypeptide(L)'
;MTTVDTPIALRPDGVFLRDLVERAGDSFMRCYQCGTCSVVCPFSFAGTGLPRQEMVLAQWGLRDELLNSPNLWLCTTCGNCARLCPRDVDIPGTIRAARELHLLERGTTPELTTAFENTTRHGNPLGLPARRRADWAAGAGVEVPLMAKLGRPVDVLLWAECYWSYHPRGNTAAQATARILATLGVDFAILGPEERCVADSQRLAGETGIF
;
A
#
# COMPACT_ATOMS: atom_id res chain seq x y z
N MET A 1 5.06 24.60 11.93
CA MET A 1 3.94 24.88 12.85
C MET A 1 2.95 25.77 12.12
N THR A 2 2.07 25.18 11.32
CA THR A 2 0.92 25.88 10.78
C THR A 2 -0.06 26.12 11.94
N THR A 3 -0.48 27.35 12.07
CA THR A 3 -1.33 27.89 13.14
C THR A 3 -2.66 27.14 13.24
N VAL A 4 -3.00 26.69 14.44
CA VAL A 4 -4.23 25.94 14.78
C VAL A 4 -5.48 26.85 14.80
N ASP A 5 -5.33 28.14 14.47
CA ASP A 5 -6.34 29.16 14.75
C ASP A 5 -7.22 29.58 13.56
N THR A 6 -7.06 28.97 12.38
CA THR A 6 -8.00 29.23 11.27
C THR A 6 -9.25 28.35 11.46
N PRO A 7 -10.44 28.93 11.68
CA PRO A 7 -11.66 28.15 11.81
C PRO A 7 -11.92 27.34 10.55
N ILE A 8 -12.14 26.03 10.70
CA ILE A 8 -12.60 25.18 9.60
C ILE A 8 -14.08 25.49 9.35
N ALA A 9 -14.43 25.87 8.13
CA ALA A 9 -15.82 26.07 7.74
C ALA A 9 -16.48 24.69 7.54
N LEU A 10 -17.47 24.35 8.37
CA LEU A 10 -18.17 23.08 8.25
C LEU A 10 -19.10 23.09 7.05
N ARG A 11 -18.67 22.48 5.95
CA ARG A 11 -19.45 22.31 4.73
C ARG A 11 -19.51 20.83 4.34
N PRO A 12 -20.40 20.04 4.98
CA PRO A 12 -20.57 18.63 4.63
C PRO A 12 -20.97 18.45 3.16
N ASP A 13 -20.28 17.57 2.46
CA ASP A 13 -20.62 17.13 1.11
C ASP A 13 -21.24 15.73 1.15
N GLY A 14 -22.55 15.67 0.93
CA GLY A 14 -23.29 14.41 0.94
C GLY A 14 -23.05 13.52 -0.28
N VAL A 15 -22.58 14.06 -1.41
CA VAL A 15 -22.17 13.27 -2.58
C VAL A 15 -20.86 12.57 -2.24
N PHE A 16 -19.87 13.34 -1.80
CA PHE A 16 -18.59 12.82 -1.35
C PHE A 16 -18.72 11.74 -0.27
N LEU A 17 -19.58 11.96 0.73
CA LEU A 17 -19.78 10.97 1.79
C LEU A 17 -20.32 9.64 1.23
N ARG A 18 -21.23 9.68 0.25
CA ARG A 18 -21.74 8.45 -0.40
C ARG A 18 -20.64 7.74 -1.17
N ASP A 19 -19.85 8.47 -1.95
CA ASP A 19 -18.74 7.92 -2.73
C ASP A 19 -17.68 7.29 -1.80
N LEU A 20 -17.42 7.92 -0.65
CA LEU A 20 -16.51 7.39 0.36
C LEU A 20 -17.07 6.10 0.99
N VAL A 21 -18.36 6.04 1.30
CA VAL A 21 -19.02 4.83 1.84
C VAL A 21 -19.00 3.69 0.81
N GLU A 22 -19.24 3.98 -0.47
CA GLU A 22 -19.19 2.98 -1.54
C GLU A 22 -17.82 2.30 -1.63
N ARG A 23 -16.75 3.08 -1.42
CA ARG A 23 -15.35 2.61 -1.55
C ARG A 23 -14.78 1.99 -0.27
N ALA A 24 -15.11 2.55 0.89
CA ALA A 24 -14.53 2.16 2.19
C ALA A 24 -15.46 1.30 3.07
N GLY A 25 -16.75 1.20 2.71
CA GLY A 25 -17.79 0.80 3.65
C GLY A 25 -18.11 1.91 4.67
N ASP A 26 -19.02 1.63 5.62
CA ASP A 26 -19.55 2.63 6.56
C ASP A 26 -18.87 2.61 7.94
N SER A 27 -17.84 1.79 8.14
CA SER A 27 -17.27 1.54 9.48
C SER A 27 -16.74 2.81 10.15
N PHE A 28 -16.24 3.79 9.37
CA PHE A 28 -15.78 5.08 9.89
C PHE A 28 -16.88 5.91 10.56
N MET A 29 -18.15 5.67 10.22
CA MET A 29 -19.31 6.28 10.88
C MET A 29 -19.47 5.84 12.35
N ARG A 30 -18.82 4.74 12.76
CA ARG A 30 -18.87 4.22 14.14
C ARG A 30 -17.83 4.88 15.05
N CYS A 31 -16.91 5.68 14.48
CA CYS A 31 -15.81 6.26 15.24
C CYS A 31 -16.30 7.37 16.17
N TYR A 32 -16.21 7.14 17.47
CA TYR A 32 -16.53 8.09 18.55
C TYR A 32 -15.32 8.91 19.05
N GLN A 33 -14.26 9.07 18.24
CA GLN A 33 -13.12 9.95 18.52
C GLN A 33 -12.28 9.66 19.79
N CYS A 34 -12.23 8.42 20.28
CA CYS A 34 -11.48 8.06 21.50
C CYS A 34 -9.94 8.27 21.45
N GLY A 35 -9.32 8.29 20.26
CA GLY A 35 -7.87 8.52 20.11
C GLY A 35 -6.95 7.30 20.25
N THR A 36 -7.45 6.08 20.50
CA THR A 36 -6.62 4.86 20.53
C THR A 36 -5.75 4.73 19.27
N CYS A 37 -6.32 5.04 18.12
CA CYS A 37 -5.63 4.99 16.84
C CYS A 37 -4.44 5.97 16.75
N SER A 38 -4.53 7.13 17.40
CA SER A 38 -3.45 8.12 17.42
C SER A 38 -2.29 7.68 18.30
N VAL A 39 -2.58 7.07 19.46
CA VAL A 39 -1.54 6.57 20.38
C VAL A 39 -0.65 5.52 19.72
N VAL A 40 -1.21 4.67 18.85
CA VAL A 40 -0.49 3.56 18.20
C VAL A 40 0.05 3.90 16.82
N CYS A 41 -0.26 5.10 16.31
CA CYS A 41 0.23 5.55 15.02
C CYS A 41 1.67 6.05 15.14
N PRO A 42 2.63 5.48 14.38
CA PRO A 42 4.03 5.92 14.46
C PRO A 42 4.22 7.37 13.98
N PHE A 43 3.27 7.91 13.18
CA PHE A 43 3.32 9.28 12.66
C PHE A 43 2.55 10.29 13.51
N SER A 44 1.80 9.87 14.53
CA SER A 44 1.07 10.82 15.38
C SER A 44 2.02 11.71 16.19
N PHE A 45 3.23 11.23 16.52
CA PHE A 45 4.24 12.01 17.25
C PHE A 45 4.83 13.17 16.43
N ALA A 46 4.64 13.17 15.11
CA ALA A 46 5.02 14.27 14.25
C ALA A 46 4.02 15.46 14.30
N GLY A 47 3.06 15.43 15.23
CA GLY A 47 2.09 16.52 15.43
C GLY A 47 0.99 16.57 14.37
N THR A 48 0.76 15.46 13.67
CA THR A 48 -0.09 15.38 12.47
C THR A 48 -1.58 15.24 12.77
N GLY A 49 -1.98 14.82 13.98
CA GLY A 49 -3.38 14.50 14.30
C GLY A 49 -3.87 13.16 13.74
N LEU A 50 -2.98 12.40 13.09
CA LEU A 50 -3.27 11.09 12.50
C LEU A 50 -3.63 10.02 13.53
N PRO A 51 -4.46 9.02 13.17
CA PRO A 51 -5.43 9.02 12.08
C PRO A 51 -6.82 9.50 12.57
N ARG A 52 -6.91 10.03 13.79
CA ARG A 52 -8.17 10.40 14.43
C ARG A 52 -8.86 11.56 13.71
N GLN A 53 -8.08 12.56 13.30
CA GLN A 53 -8.57 13.72 12.56
C GLN A 53 -9.25 13.30 11.25
N GLU A 54 -8.64 12.37 10.51
CA GLU A 54 -9.16 11.89 9.22
C GLU A 54 -10.51 11.21 9.39
N MET A 55 -10.73 10.50 10.51
CA MET A 55 -12.00 9.87 10.79
C MET A 55 -13.12 10.86 11.08
N VAL A 56 -12.85 12.00 11.73
CA VAL A 56 -13.90 13.03 11.92
C VAL A 56 -14.17 13.78 10.61
N LEU A 57 -13.14 14.08 9.82
CA LEU A 57 -13.32 14.70 8.50
C LEU A 57 -14.14 13.80 7.56
N ALA A 58 -13.85 12.48 7.57
CA ALA A 58 -14.60 11.48 6.82
C ALA A 58 -16.07 11.40 7.28
N GLN A 59 -16.32 11.29 8.59
CA GLN A 59 -17.69 11.21 9.14
C GLN A 59 -18.54 12.42 8.80
N TRP A 60 -17.94 13.61 8.81
CA TRP A 60 -18.66 14.85 8.55
C TRP A 60 -18.73 15.20 7.07
N GLY A 61 -18.19 14.35 6.19
CA GLY A 61 -18.16 14.60 4.75
C GLY A 61 -17.40 15.88 4.40
N LEU A 62 -16.38 16.24 5.17
CA LEU A 62 -15.55 17.43 4.93
C LEU A 62 -14.53 17.12 3.84
N ARG A 63 -15.04 17.14 2.59
CA ARG A 63 -14.33 16.70 1.38
C ARG A 63 -12.99 17.39 1.21
N ASP A 64 -12.99 18.72 1.21
CA ASP A 64 -11.78 19.48 0.87
C ASP A 64 -10.74 19.39 1.98
N GLU A 65 -11.16 19.34 3.23
CA GLU A 65 -10.31 19.16 4.40
C GLU A 65 -9.67 17.77 4.40
N LEU A 66 -10.43 16.71 4.10
CA LEU A 66 -9.92 15.35 4.05
C LEU A 66 -8.97 15.15 2.86
N LEU A 67 -9.41 15.53 1.65
CA LEU A 67 -8.66 15.28 0.43
C LEU A 67 -7.41 16.17 0.29
N ASN A 68 -7.37 17.35 0.91
CA ASN A 68 -6.14 18.17 0.98
C ASN A 68 -5.23 17.81 2.17
N SER A 69 -5.66 16.90 3.05
CA SER A 69 -4.88 16.60 4.25
C SER A 69 -3.58 15.88 3.87
N PRO A 70 -2.39 16.40 4.26
CA PRO A 70 -1.12 15.70 4.03
C PRO A 70 -1.08 14.35 4.75
N ASN A 71 -1.91 14.17 5.76
CA ASN A 71 -2.04 12.93 6.53
C ASN A 71 -2.49 11.74 5.68
N LEU A 72 -3.23 11.99 4.58
CA LEU A 72 -3.54 10.95 3.61
C LEU A 72 -2.27 10.26 3.12
N TRP A 73 -1.19 11.01 2.89
CA TRP A 73 0.06 10.48 2.31
C TRP A 73 1.09 10.05 3.36
N LEU A 74 0.94 10.48 4.62
CA LEU A 74 1.79 10.03 5.73
C LEU A 74 1.37 8.67 6.30
N CYS A 75 0.10 8.27 6.14
CA CYS A 75 -0.38 6.97 6.62
C CYS A 75 0.30 5.81 5.85
N THR A 76 1.01 4.91 6.54
CA THR A 76 1.60 3.73 5.87
C THR A 76 0.64 2.56 5.68
N THR A 77 -0.64 2.73 6.02
CA THR A 77 -1.66 1.67 5.96
C THR A 77 -1.31 0.39 6.73
N CYS A 78 -0.46 0.50 7.77
CA CYS A 78 0.02 -0.65 8.54
C CYS A 78 -1.04 -1.41 9.36
N GLY A 79 -2.22 -0.83 9.57
CA GLY A 79 -3.34 -1.51 10.23
C GLY A 79 -3.33 -1.54 11.76
N ASN A 80 -2.28 -1.04 12.43
CA ASN A 80 -2.21 -1.02 13.91
C ASN A 80 -3.42 -0.31 14.55
N CYS A 81 -3.87 0.78 13.94
CA CYS A 81 -5.03 1.54 14.38
C CYS A 81 -6.35 0.76 14.28
N ALA A 82 -6.53 -0.01 13.20
CA ALA A 82 -7.72 -0.83 12.98
C ALA A 82 -7.75 -2.00 13.98
N ARG A 83 -6.61 -2.67 14.16
CA ARG A 83 -6.46 -3.81 15.09
C ARG A 83 -6.86 -3.49 16.53
N LEU A 84 -6.65 -2.25 16.96
CA LEU A 84 -6.93 -1.81 18.34
C LEU A 84 -8.17 -0.92 18.43
N CYS A 85 -8.91 -0.75 17.35
CA CYS A 85 -10.10 0.08 17.36
C CYS A 85 -11.21 -0.60 18.18
N PRO A 86 -11.72 0.02 19.26
CA PRO A 86 -12.82 -0.56 20.06
C PRO A 86 -14.19 -0.52 19.34
N ARG A 87 -14.24 0.01 18.12
CA ARG A 87 -15.44 0.18 17.29
C ARG A 87 -15.33 -0.52 15.94
N ASP A 88 -14.27 -1.33 15.75
CA ASP A 88 -14.01 -2.07 14.51
C ASP A 88 -14.01 -1.18 13.25
N VAL A 89 -13.41 0.00 13.36
CA VAL A 89 -13.28 0.96 12.25
C VAL A 89 -12.13 0.52 11.34
N ASP A 90 -12.41 0.31 10.06
CA ASP A 90 -11.37 0.13 9.03
C ASP A 90 -10.77 1.48 8.62
N ILE A 91 -9.90 1.98 9.49
CA ILE A 91 -9.19 3.24 9.29
C ILE A 91 -8.30 3.18 8.03
N PRO A 92 -7.46 2.14 7.80
CA PRO A 92 -6.71 2.03 6.55
C PRO A 92 -7.59 2.01 5.31
N GLY A 93 -8.72 1.28 5.33
CA GLY A 93 -9.68 1.24 4.22
C GLY A 93 -10.24 2.63 3.89
N THR A 94 -10.63 3.38 4.93
CA THR A 94 -11.10 4.77 4.78
C THR A 94 -10.02 5.68 4.17
N ILE A 95 -8.76 5.55 4.62
CA ILE A 95 -7.64 6.31 4.06
C ILE A 95 -7.38 5.93 2.60
N ARG A 96 -7.41 4.65 2.24
CA ARG A 96 -7.23 4.22 0.84
C ARG A 96 -8.33 4.77 -0.07
N ALA A 97 -9.58 4.72 0.36
CA ALA A 97 -10.71 5.26 -0.40
C ALA A 97 -10.59 6.78 -0.57
N ALA A 98 -10.17 7.49 0.47
CA ALA A 98 -9.91 8.92 0.37
C ALA A 98 -8.74 9.23 -0.58
N ARG A 99 -7.68 8.41 -0.60
CA ARG A 99 -6.59 8.54 -1.60
C ARG A 99 -7.09 8.30 -3.02
N GLU A 100 -7.93 7.29 -3.24
CA GLU A 100 -8.51 7.01 -4.55
C GLU A 100 -9.33 8.20 -5.06
N LEU A 101 -10.21 8.75 -4.21
CA LEU A 101 -10.96 9.97 -4.55
C LEU A 101 -10.03 11.16 -4.80
N HIS A 102 -8.96 11.33 -4.02
CA HIS A 102 -7.95 12.35 -4.28
C HIS A 102 -7.32 12.17 -5.66
N LEU A 103 -6.88 10.96 -6.02
CA LEU A 103 -6.26 10.68 -7.33
C LEU A 103 -7.20 11.02 -8.48
N LEU A 104 -8.47 10.59 -8.39
CA LEU A 104 -9.48 10.81 -9.43
C LEU A 104 -9.81 12.30 -9.62
N GLU A 105 -9.87 13.06 -8.54
CA GLU A 105 -10.33 14.45 -8.57
C GLU A 105 -9.20 15.47 -8.74
N ARG A 106 -8.01 15.15 -8.24
CA ARG A 106 -6.90 16.11 -8.05
C ARG A 106 -5.60 15.64 -8.69
N GLY A 107 -5.54 14.41 -9.17
CA GLY A 107 -4.33 13.81 -9.70
C GLY A 107 -3.33 13.48 -8.60
N THR A 108 -2.06 13.39 -8.97
CA THR A 108 -0.97 13.06 -8.04
C THR A 108 0.36 13.65 -8.49
N THR A 109 1.40 13.44 -7.68
CA THR A 109 2.77 13.84 -7.94
C THR A 109 3.36 13.10 -9.15
N PRO A 110 4.26 13.72 -9.94
CA PRO A 110 4.94 13.07 -11.05
C PRO A 110 5.63 11.74 -10.68
N GLU A 111 6.16 11.64 -9.47
CA GLU A 111 6.83 10.45 -8.95
C GLU A 111 5.86 9.27 -8.83
N LEU A 112 4.66 9.51 -8.27
CA LEU A 112 3.65 8.46 -8.13
C LEU A 112 3.05 8.07 -9.48
N THR A 113 2.78 9.05 -10.35
CA THR A 113 2.36 8.79 -11.74
C THR A 113 3.36 7.91 -12.47
N THR A 114 4.66 8.22 -12.35
CA THR A 114 5.74 7.42 -12.95
C THR A 114 5.72 5.98 -12.43
N ALA A 115 5.54 5.79 -11.12
CA ALA A 115 5.45 4.46 -10.53
C ALA A 115 4.26 3.66 -11.07
N PHE A 116 3.10 4.30 -11.25
CA PHE A 116 1.90 3.70 -11.83
C PHE A 116 2.12 3.29 -13.29
N GLU A 117 2.62 4.21 -14.12
CA GLU A 117 2.93 3.94 -15.52
C GLU A 117 3.96 2.82 -15.69
N ASN A 118 5.01 2.82 -14.87
CA ASN A 118 6.02 1.76 -14.87
C ASN A 118 5.41 0.41 -14.52
N THR A 119 4.46 0.38 -13.58
CA THR A 119 3.78 -0.86 -13.19
C THR A 119 2.99 -1.43 -14.37
N THR A 120 2.26 -0.59 -15.09
CA THR A 120 1.52 -1.00 -16.29
C THR A 120 2.44 -1.44 -17.44
N ARG A 121 3.51 -0.67 -17.70
CA ARG A 121 4.39 -0.90 -18.88
C ARG A 121 5.43 -1.99 -18.67
N HIS A 122 6.00 -2.07 -17.47
CA HIS A 122 7.15 -2.93 -17.16
C HIS A 122 6.81 -4.04 -16.14
N GLY A 123 5.58 -4.06 -15.61
CA GLY A 123 5.16 -5.03 -14.60
C GLY A 123 5.84 -4.82 -13.24
N ASN A 124 6.41 -3.63 -12.99
CA ASN A 124 6.99 -3.23 -11.70
C ASN A 124 7.09 -1.69 -11.59
N PRO A 125 6.97 -1.12 -10.37
CA PRO A 125 7.01 0.34 -10.18
C PRO A 125 8.37 0.99 -10.46
N LEU A 126 9.45 0.21 -10.49
CA LEU A 126 10.82 0.70 -10.65
C LEU A 126 11.20 0.92 -12.12
N GLY A 127 10.35 0.53 -13.07
CA GLY A 127 10.61 0.66 -14.50
C GLY A 127 11.73 -0.25 -15.01
N LEU A 128 12.06 -1.32 -14.26
CA LEU A 128 13.19 -2.18 -14.59
C LEU A 128 12.79 -3.30 -15.56
N PRO A 129 13.69 -3.76 -16.44
CA PRO A 129 13.37 -4.78 -17.43
C PRO A 129 13.05 -6.14 -16.80
N ALA A 130 11.96 -6.79 -17.24
CA ALA A 130 11.54 -8.11 -16.74
C ALA A 130 12.63 -9.19 -16.79
N ARG A 131 13.50 -9.16 -17.81
CA ARG A 131 14.64 -10.09 -17.94
C ARG A 131 15.61 -10.06 -16.75
N ARG A 132 15.64 -8.97 -15.98
CA ARG A 132 16.52 -8.79 -14.82
C ARG A 132 15.89 -9.28 -13.51
N ARG A 133 14.63 -9.70 -13.53
CA ARG A 133 13.86 -10.03 -12.32
C ARG A 133 14.45 -11.19 -11.52
N ALA A 134 15.14 -12.12 -12.17
CA ALA A 134 15.81 -13.23 -11.53
C ALA A 134 17.30 -12.98 -11.22
N ASP A 135 17.84 -11.77 -11.48
CA ASP A 135 19.28 -11.47 -11.29
C ASP A 135 19.74 -11.74 -9.85
N TRP A 136 18.85 -11.55 -8.87
CA TRP A 136 19.15 -11.78 -7.45
C TRP A 136 19.53 -13.24 -7.15
N ALA A 137 19.03 -14.21 -7.92
CA ALA A 137 19.26 -15.64 -7.70
C ALA A 137 20.75 -16.02 -7.78
N ALA A 138 21.53 -15.31 -8.60
CA ALA A 138 22.96 -15.55 -8.73
C ALA A 138 23.72 -15.37 -7.39
N GLY A 139 23.22 -14.52 -6.50
CA GLY A 139 23.79 -14.30 -5.17
C GLY A 139 23.23 -15.21 -4.07
N ALA A 140 22.33 -16.16 -4.40
CA ALA A 140 21.69 -17.01 -3.39
C ALA A 140 22.65 -18.07 -2.83
N GLY A 141 23.59 -18.56 -3.64
CA GLY A 141 24.50 -19.66 -3.27
C GLY A 141 23.83 -21.04 -3.29
N VAL A 142 22.60 -21.13 -3.81
CA VAL A 142 21.80 -22.34 -4.00
C VAL A 142 21.14 -22.29 -5.37
N GLU A 143 20.67 -23.43 -5.87
CA GLU A 143 19.87 -23.47 -7.09
C GLU A 143 18.52 -22.78 -6.85
N VAL A 144 18.13 -21.91 -7.80
CA VAL A 144 16.80 -21.26 -7.82
C VAL A 144 16.19 -21.54 -9.19
N PRO A 145 15.40 -22.62 -9.33
CA PRO A 145 14.86 -23.03 -10.62
C PRO A 145 13.84 -22.02 -11.17
N LEU A 146 13.81 -21.89 -12.50
CA LEU A 146 12.77 -21.15 -13.21
C LEU A 146 11.67 -22.11 -13.66
N MET A 147 10.41 -21.78 -13.39
CA MET A 147 9.25 -22.58 -13.85
C MET A 147 9.29 -22.83 -15.37
N ALA A 148 9.67 -21.81 -16.15
CA ALA A 148 9.80 -21.88 -17.61
C ALA A 148 10.76 -22.98 -18.11
N LYS A 149 11.74 -23.37 -17.29
CA LYS A 149 12.75 -24.39 -17.62
C LYS A 149 12.43 -25.75 -17.01
N LEU A 150 11.63 -25.78 -15.95
CA LEU A 150 11.43 -26.98 -15.15
C LEU A 150 10.48 -27.97 -15.81
N GLY A 151 9.44 -27.49 -16.50
CA GLY A 151 8.49 -28.33 -17.25
C GLY A 151 7.64 -29.28 -16.40
N ARG A 152 7.66 -29.13 -15.06
CA ARG A 152 6.86 -29.88 -14.09
C ARG A 152 6.35 -28.94 -13.00
N PRO A 153 5.26 -29.29 -12.28
CA PRO A 153 4.85 -28.54 -11.10
C PRO A 153 5.87 -28.67 -9.95
N VAL A 154 5.78 -27.73 -9.02
CA VAL A 154 6.51 -27.68 -7.74
C VAL A 154 5.52 -27.49 -6.60
N ASP A 155 5.92 -27.83 -5.38
CA ASP A 155 5.09 -27.64 -4.18
C ASP A 155 4.97 -26.15 -3.81
N VAL A 156 6.01 -25.36 -4.05
CA VAL A 156 6.07 -23.93 -3.68
C VAL A 156 6.52 -23.07 -4.84
N LEU A 157 5.68 -22.10 -5.23
CA LEU A 157 6.11 -20.98 -6.08
C LEU A 157 6.58 -19.82 -5.20
N LEU A 158 7.87 -19.53 -5.21
CA LEU A 158 8.39 -18.33 -4.57
C LEU A 158 8.13 -17.13 -5.47
N TRP A 159 7.08 -16.38 -5.16
CA TRP A 159 6.79 -15.10 -5.81
C TRP A 159 7.70 -14.03 -5.23
N ALA A 160 8.73 -13.67 -6.00
CA ALA A 160 9.81 -12.83 -5.51
C ALA A 160 9.37 -11.38 -5.33
N GLU A 161 8.31 -10.90 -5.98
CA GLU A 161 7.85 -9.51 -5.94
C GLU A 161 8.86 -8.47 -6.45
N CYS A 162 8.37 -7.25 -6.71
CA CYS A 162 9.20 -6.21 -7.32
C CYS A 162 10.37 -5.74 -6.43
N TYR A 163 10.13 -5.52 -5.14
CA TYR A 163 11.17 -4.95 -4.26
C TYR A 163 12.30 -5.96 -4.02
N TRP A 164 11.95 -7.21 -3.80
CA TRP A 164 12.86 -8.33 -3.55
C TRP A 164 13.60 -8.79 -4.81
N SER A 165 13.04 -8.56 -5.99
CA SER A 165 13.70 -8.87 -7.26
C SER A 165 14.72 -7.82 -7.69
N TYR A 166 14.50 -6.55 -7.37
CA TYR A 166 15.22 -5.45 -7.99
C TYR A 166 16.02 -4.57 -7.02
N HIS A 167 15.57 -4.42 -5.77
CA HIS A 167 16.24 -3.53 -4.82
C HIS A 167 17.31 -4.31 -4.02
N PRO A 168 18.54 -3.79 -3.84
CA PRO A 168 19.61 -4.53 -3.17
C PRO A 168 19.26 -5.08 -1.78
N ARG A 169 18.52 -4.30 -0.96
CA ARG A 169 18.03 -4.76 0.35
C ARG A 169 16.92 -5.81 0.26
N GLY A 170 16.17 -5.84 -0.84
CA GLY A 170 15.18 -6.87 -1.11
C GLY A 170 15.84 -8.15 -1.61
N ASN A 171 16.83 -8.03 -2.50
CA ASN A 171 17.58 -9.16 -3.03
C ASN A 171 18.19 -10.01 -1.91
N THR A 172 18.72 -9.40 -0.85
CA THR A 172 19.27 -10.14 0.30
C THR A 172 18.21 -10.99 1.00
N ALA A 173 16.96 -10.51 1.09
CA ALA A 173 15.84 -11.26 1.66
C ALA A 173 15.39 -12.40 0.74
N ALA A 174 15.31 -12.16 -0.58
CA ALA A 174 14.98 -13.20 -1.57
C ALA A 174 16.02 -14.34 -1.56
N GLN A 175 17.31 -13.98 -1.54
CA GLN A 175 18.42 -14.93 -1.46
C GLN A 175 18.40 -15.74 -0.16
N ALA A 176 18.14 -15.09 0.99
CA ALA A 176 18.02 -15.79 2.26
C ALA A 176 16.84 -16.77 2.27
N THR A 177 15.70 -16.36 1.72
CA THR A 177 14.51 -17.21 1.59
C THR A 177 14.79 -18.42 0.72
N ALA A 178 15.43 -18.25 -0.44
CA ALA A 178 15.84 -19.35 -1.31
C ALA A 178 16.77 -20.34 -0.60
N ARG A 179 17.76 -19.86 0.17
CA ARG A 179 18.64 -20.73 0.98
C ARG A 179 17.87 -21.54 2.02
N ILE A 180 16.89 -20.93 2.69
CA ILE A 180 16.06 -21.62 3.68
C ILE A 180 15.25 -22.73 3.00
N LEU A 181 14.57 -22.43 1.89
CA LEU A 181 13.79 -23.41 1.14
C LEU A 181 14.65 -24.58 0.66
N ALA A 182 15.83 -24.31 0.10
CA ALA A 182 16.78 -25.33 -0.33
C ALA A 182 17.29 -26.18 0.85
N THR A 183 17.62 -25.56 1.98
CA THR A 183 18.09 -26.28 3.19
C THR A 183 17.02 -27.20 3.76
N LEU A 184 15.75 -26.80 3.67
CA LEU A 184 14.61 -27.59 4.10
C LEU A 184 14.19 -28.67 3.08
N GLY A 185 14.84 -28.75 1.91
CA GLY A 185 14.48 -29.68 0.85
C GLY A 185 13.11 -29.40 0.23
N VAL A 186 12.63 -28.15 0.30
CA VAL A 186 11.36 -27.76 -0.32
C VAL A 186 11.53 -27.77 -1.84
N ASP A 187 10.61 -28.43 -2.54
CA ASP A 187 10.54 -28.35 -4.00
C ASP A 187 9.93 -27.00 -4.40
N PHE A 188 10.79 -26.06 -4.80
CA PHE A 188 10.37 -24.70 -5.15
C PHE A 188 10.96 -24.21 -6.48
N ALA A 189 10.28 -23.22 -7.07
CA ALA A 189 10.76 -22.49 -8.23
C ALA A 189 10.26 -21.03 -8.20
N ILE A 190 10.79 -20.20 -9.10
CA ILE A 190 10.33 -18.83 -9.34
C ILE A 190 9.84 -18.67 -10.78
N LEU A 191 9.01 -17.65 -11.03
CA LEU A 191 8.60 -17.29 -12.40
C LEU A 191 9.69 -16.50 -13.15
N GLY A 192 10.55 -15.80 -12.43
CA GLY A 192 11.61 -14.97 -13.03
C GLY A 192 11.01 -13.90 -13.95
N PRO A 193 11.41 -13.80 -15.23
CA PRO A 193 10.90 -12.78 -16.15
C PRO A 193 9.39 -12.82 -16.42
N GLU A 194 8.71 -13.93 -16.15
CA GLU A 194 7.26 -14.05 -16.33
C GLU A 194 6.46 -13.46 -15.16
N GLU A 195 7.09 -13.24 -14.01
CA GLU A 195 6.44 -12.63 -12.86
C GLU A 195 6.08 -11.16 -13.15
N ARG A 196 4.93 -10.70 -12.62
CA ARG A 196 4.51 -9.29 -12.59
C ARG A 196 4.33 -8.84 -11.14
N CYS A 197 4.38 -7.54 -10.88
CA CYS A 197 4.09 -7.02 -9.53
C CYS A 197 2.62 -7.28 -9.20
N VAL A 198 2.31 -7.72 -7.97
CA VAL A 198 0.92 -7.80 -7.48
C VAL A 198 0.27 -6.43 -7.26
N ALA A 199 1.09 -5.39 -7.31
CA ALA A 199 0.72 -3.98 -7.26
C ALA A 199 -0.07 -3.57 -6.00
N ASP A 200 0.31 -4.17 -4.87
CA ASP A 200 -0.20 -3.86 -3.54
C ASP A 200 0.02 -2.38 -3.20
N SER A 201 1.20 -1.86 -3.50
CA SER A 201 1.60 -0.48 -3.18
C SER A 201 0.75 0.54 -3.95
N GLN A 202 0.37 0.23 -5.19
CA GLN A 202 -0.48 1.05 -6.06
C GLN A 202 -1.91 1.04 -5.51
N ARG A 203 -2.43 -0.15 -5.17
CA ARG A 203 -3.73 -0.30 -4.49
C ARG A 203 -3.77 0.46 -3.17
N LEU A 204 -2.70 0.41 -2.37
CA LEU A 204 -2.60 1.14 -1.10
C LEU A 204 -2.49 2.65 -1.32
N ALA A 205 -1.92 3.09 -2.44
CA ALA A 205 -1.88 4.49 -2.83
C ALA A 205 -3.21 5.01 -3.39
N GLY A 206 -4.22 4.14 -3.58
CA GLY A 206 -5.54 4.50 -4.08
C GLY A 206 -5.76 4.25 -5.57
N GLU A 207 -4.77 3.69 -6.27
CA GLU A 207 -4.91 3.32 -7.68
C GLU A 207 -5.53 1.92 -7.77
N THR A 208 -6.68 1.80 -8.42
CA THR A 208 -7.46 0.55 -8.48
C THR A 208 -7.64 0.01 -9.90
N GLY A 209 -7.29 0.77 -10.94
CA GLY A 209 -7.53 0.44 -12.34
C GLY A 209 -6.41 -0.31 -13.06
N ILE A 210 -5.27 -0.55 -12.40
CA ILE A 210 -4.07 -1.17 -13.02
C ILE A 210 -4.06 -2.71 -12.86
N PHE A 211 -5.07 -3.31 -12.22
CA PHE A 211 -5.12 -4.74 -11.86
C PHE A 211 -6.31 -5.47 -12.47
#